data_AF-C4JDI7-F1
#
_entry.id   AF-C4JDI7-F1
#
_cell.length_a   1.000
_cell.length_b   1.000
_cell.length_c   1.000
_cell.angle_alpha   90.00
_cell.angle_beta   90.00
_cell.angle_gamma   90.00
#
_symmetry.space_group_name_H-M   'P 1'
#
loop_
_entity.id
_entity.type
_entity.pdbx_description
1 polymer ?
#
loop_
_entity_poly.entity_id
_entity_poly.type
_entity_poly.pdbx_seq_one_letter_code
_entity_poly.pdbx_strand_id
1 'polypeptide(L)'
;MPIDLSLYLVTDSTPKILGDRDLCAVVEQAAKGGVTIVQYRDKHADTGALIETAATLHKITRAHNIPLIINDRVMWPCVGAEESSRQDDMGNRYQVYHRYSGVKQILEFLSTSSRRIGTVAIGGINLGNAQRVIYQSQALRKGLDGIAIVSAVMAASEPQKAAAILAKAITKNPPFATMPPELRKDELGYFLDNAIHTVQKVATDMPLVHSMINYVVANFAANVSLQIGASPIMSPYGAEADDLANAGGSLLINMGTLNADSEKNYLQAMEVYNRRGNPVVLDPVGGGATDVRQNMVKALMAGGYFDLIKGNEGEIKAIYGQSPTRQIGVDSGPSTLGPKEKVAMVQDLASRERNIVLMTGPVDFLSDGIRTIAISNGHPYLGQITGTGCVIGLVAAAFLAVERTDKLLAVLAGVLMFEIAAENAASKEHVHGPGTFVPALLDELYALREATKADVKKNWIKDRAKFVVLKVDRKSNGS
;
A
#
# COMPACT_ATOMS: atom_id res chain seq x y z
N MET A 1 -29.24 15.21 15.71
CA MET A 1 -28.73 13.84 15.44
C MET A 1 -27.37 14.00 14.78
N PRO A 2 -26.35 13.19 15.08
CA PRO A 2 -25.09 13.25 14.33
C PRO A 2 -25.34 12.93 12.85
N ILE A 3 -24.76 13.72 11.94
CA ILE A 3 -24.88 13.52 10.49
C ILE A 3 -24.06 12.29 10.10
N ASP A 4 -24.69 11.38 9.34
CA ASP A 4 -24.02 10.21 8.77
C ASP A 4 -23.32 10.58 7.46
N LEU A 5 -21.99 10.67 7.51
CA LEU A 5 -21.15 11.04 6.37
C LEU A 5 -20.66 9.83 5.56
N SER A 6 -21.11 8.61 5.87
CA SER A 6 -20.53 7.38 5.32
C SER A 6 -20.52 7.34 3.79
N LEU A 7 -21.67 7.57 3.13
CA LEU A 7 -21.78 7.65 1.68
C LEU A 7 -22.36 9.01 1.26
N TYR A 8 -21.47 9.94 0.96
CA TYR A 8 -21.78 11.29 0.57
C TYR A 8 -21.89 11.40 -0.97
N LEU A 9 -23.08 11.69 -1.50
CA LEU A 9 -23.26 11.99 -2.91
C LEU A 9 -23.08 13.49 -3.19
N VAL A 10 -22.21 13.83 -4.15
CA VAL A 10 -22.12 15.18 -4.71
C VAL A 10 -22.65 15.16 -6.14
N THR A 11 -23.65 16.00 -6.43
CA THR A 11 -24.27 16.03 -7.76
C THR A 11 -23.34 16.66 -8.81
N ASP A 12 -23.52 16.23 -10.06
CA ASP A 12 -22.93 16.88 -11.23
C ASP A 12 -23.94 16.80 -12.38
N SER A 13 -24.45 17.96 -12.79
CA SER A 13 -25.47 18.11 -13.83
C SER A 13 -24.86 18.23 -15.24
N THR A 14 -23.54 18.11 -15.39
CA THR A 14 -22.92 18.27 -16.71
C THR A 14 -23.29 17.12 -17.65
N PRO A 15 -23.43 17.38 -18.97
CA PRO A 15 -23.73 16.33 -19.95
C PRO A 15 -22.74 15.16 -19.94
N LYS A 16 -21.49 15.41 -19.54
CA LYS A 16 -20.45 14.37 -19.43
C LYS A 16 -20.75 13.32 -18.36
N ILE A 17 -21.42 13.71 -17.27
CA ILE A 17 -21.70 12.84 -16.13
C ILE A 17 -23.16 12.39 -16.13
N LEU A 18 -24.08 13.34 -16.24
CA LEU A 18 -25.51 13.06 -16.15
C LEU A 18 -26.09 12.60 -17.49
N GLY A 19 -25.59 13.14 -18.61
CA GLY A 19 -26.20 12.99 -19.93
C GLY A 19 -27.56 13.71 -19.97
N ASP A 20 -28.55 13.08 -20.61
CA ASP A 20 -29.91 13.62 -20.74
C ASP A 20 -30.87 13.15 -19.62
N ARG A 21 -30.33 12.56 -18.55
CA ARG A 21 -31.12 12.01 -17.44
C ARG A 21 -31.55 13.10 -16.47
N ASP A 22 -32.70 12.89 -15.83
CA ASP A 22 -33.15 13.78 -14.76
C ASP A 22 -32.28 13.62 -13.50
N LEU A 23 -31.73 14.75 -13.03
CA LEU A 23 -30.92 14.83 -11.82
C LEU A 23 -31.69 14.33 -10.60
N CYS A 24 -32.95 14.75 -10.44
CA CYS A 24 -33.75 14.43 -9.27
C CYS A 24 -34.03 12.92 -9.19
N ALA A 25 -34.40 12.30 -10.32
CA ALA A 25 -34.57 10.85 -10.41
C ALA A 25 -33.29 10.06 -10.06
N VAL A 26 -32.12 10.52 -10.53
CA VAL A 26 -30.84 9.88 -10.18
C VAL A 26 -30.54 9.99 -8.68
N VAL A 27 -30.77 11.16 -8.07
CA VAL A 27 -30.58 11.35 -6.62
C VAL A 27 -31.56 10.50 -5.81
N GLU A 28 -32.83 10.40 -6.22
CA GLU A 28 -33.81 9.55 -5.55
C GLU A 28 -33.40 8.07 -5.60
N GLN A 29 -32.94 7.59 -6.75
CA GLN A 29 -32.41 6.24 -6.88
C GLN A 29 -31.19 6.02 -5.99
N ALA A 30 -30.27 6.97 -5.94
CA ALA A 30 -29.09 6.90 -5.08
C ALA A 30 -29.45 6.90 -3.58
N ALA A 31 -30.43 7.70 -3.17
CA ALA A 31 -30.98 7.70 -1.81
C ALA A 31 -31.56 6.32 -1.43
N LYS A 32 -32.33 5.70 -2.32
CA LYS A 32 -32.82 4.31 -2.15
C LYS A 32 -31.68 3.28 -2.08
N GLY A 33 -30.53 3.60 -2.66
CA GLY A 33 -29.32 2.78 -2.62
C GLY A 33 -28.47 2.97 -1.37
N GLY A 34 -28.84 3.84 -0.42
CA GLY A 34 -28.12 4.02 0.84
C GLY A 34 -27.10 5.16 0.85
N VAL A 35 -27.26 6.16 -0.02
CA VAL A 35 -26.62 7.48 0.19
C VAL A 35 -27.13 8.07 1.50
N THR A 36 -26.23 8.65 2.30
CA THR A 36 -26.54 9.15 3.64
C THR A 36 -26.51 10.68 3.75
N ILE A 37 -25.95 11.36 2.74
CA ILE A 37 -25.95 12.81 2.60
C ILE A 37 -25.82 13.20 1.12
N VAL A 38 -26.51 14.26 0.71
CA VAL A 38 -26.47 14.78 -0.66
C VAL A 38 -25.97 16.22 -0.66
N GLN A 39 -25.06 16.55 -1.56
CA GLN A 39 -24.70 17.93 -1.88
C GLN A 39 -25.10 18.26 -3.30
N TYR A 40 -25.98 19.24 -3.42
CA TYR A 40 -26.30 19.86 -4.68
C TYR A 40 -25.20 20.84 -5.08
N ARG A 41 -24.60 20.56 -6.25
CA ARG A 41 -23.56 21.36 -6.87
C ARG A 41 -23.88 21.53 -8.35
N ASP A 42 -24.14 22.77 -8.72
CA ASP A 42 -24.28 23.21 -10.10
C ASP A 42 -23.56 24.55 -10.27
N LYS A 43 -22.67 24.62 -11.26
CA LYS A 43 -21.82 25.79 -11.53
C LYS A 43 -22.38 26.70 -12.63
N HIS A 44 -23.38 26.23 -13.36
CA HIS A 44 -23.79 26.82 -14.63
C HIS A 44 -25.27 27.18 -14.67
N ALA A 45 -26.09 26.63 -13.77
CA ALA A 45 -27.50 26.98 -13.66
C ALA A 45 -27.72 28.43 -13.17
N ASP A 46 -28.76 29.06 -13.72
CA ASP A 46 -29.25 30.34 -13.21
C ASP A 46 -29.87 30.19 -11.81
N THR A 47 -29.99 31.30 -11.08
CA THR A 47 -30.44 31.29 -9.69
C THR A 47 -31.88 30.75 -9.53
N GLY A 48 -32.77 30.96 -10.50
CA GLY A 48 -34.16 30.50 -10.42
C GLY A 48 -34.26 28.98 -10.56
N ALA A 49 -33.65 28.44 -11.61
CA ALA A 49 -33.60 27.00 -11.87
C ALA A 49 -32.89 26.23 -10.74
N LEU A 50 -31.86 26.82 -10.14
CA LEU A 50 -31.18 26.29 -8.95
C LEU A 50 -32.14 26.09 -7.77
N ILE A 51 -32.99 27.08 -7.47
CA ILE A 51 -33.91 27.04 -6.32
C ILE A 51 -34.98 25.98 -6.53
N GLU A 52 -35.57 25.91 -7.72
CA GLU A 52 -36.59 24.92 -8.05
C GLU A 52 -36.03 23.49 -7.95
N THR A 53 -34.83 23.28 -8.48
CA THR A 53 -34.12 21.99 -8.38
C THR A 53 -33.79 21.66 -6.93
N ALA A 54 -33.23 22.62 -6.18
CA ALA A 54 -32.90 22.43 -4.77
C ALA A 54 -34.13 22.12 -3.91
N ALA A 55 -35.28 22.77 -4.17
CA ALA A 55 -36.53 22.49 -3.47
C ALA A 55 -37.05 21.07 -3.77
N THR A 56 -36.90 20.61 -5.00
CA THR A 56 -37.27 19.24 -5.41
C THR A 56 -36.35 18.20 -4.75
N LEU A 57 -35.03 18.43 -4.79
CA LEU A 57 -34.04 17.60 -4.10
C LEU A 57 -34.27 17.59 -2.58
N HIS A 58 -34.66 18.71 -1.99
CA HIS A 58 -34.96 18.78 -0.56
C HIS A 58 -36.17 17.92 -0.18
N LYS A 59 -37.23 17.90 -1.00
CA LYS A 59 -38.38 16.99 -0.80
C LYS A 59 -37.96 15.53 -0.86
N ILE A 60 -37.15 15.17 -1.85
CA ILE A 60 -36.64 13.80 -2.03
C ILE A 60 -35.78 13.38 -0.83
N THR A 61 -34.75 14.16 -0.51
CA THR A 61 -33.83 13.87 0.60
C THR A 61 -34.54 13.80 1.94
N ARG A 62 -35.49 14.71 2.21
CA ARG A 62 -36.32 14.69 3.42
C ARG A 62 -37.21 13.44 3.50
N ALA A 63 -37.78 12.97 2.40
CA ALA A 63 -38.55 11.73 2.37
C ALA A 63 -37.71 10.49 2.74
N HIS A 64 -36.40 10.55 2.50
CA HIS A 64 -35.43 9.53 2.86
C HIS A 64 -34.68 9.80 4.17
N ASN A 65 -35.03 10.87 4.90
CA ASN A 65 -34.35 11.33 6.13
C ASN A 65 -32.83 11.58 5.93
N ILE A 66 -32.46 12.14 4.78
CA ILE A 66 -31.10 12.47 4.38
C ILE A 66 -30.93 14.00 4.38
N PRO A 67 -29.82 14.55 4.90
CA PRO A 67 -29.52 15.97 4.79
C PRO A 67 -29.12 16.37 3.36
N LEU A 68 -29.47 17.61 3.00
CA LEU A 68 -29.10 18.25 1.74
C LEU A 68 -28.18 19.45 2.03
N ILE A 69 -27.03 19.49 1.36
CA ILE A 69 -26.07 20.60 1.34
C ILE A 69 -26.14 21.31 -0.01
N ILE A 70 -25.98 22.63 -0.05
CA ILE A 70 -25.86 23.41 -1.29
C ILE A 70 -24.47 24.06 -1.33
N ASN A 71 -23.70 23.78 -2.40
CA ASN A 71 -22.31 24.20 -2.49
C ASN A 71 -22.12 25.72 -2.76
N ASP A 72 -21.17 26.37 -2.06
CA ASP A 72 -20.56 27.67 -2.36
C ASP A 72 -21.49 28.90 -2.52
N ARG A 73 -22.67 28.98 -1.87
CA ARG A 73 -23.52 30.20 -1.92
C ARG A 73 -24.15 30.57 -0.57
N VAL A 74 -23.61 31.62 0.05
CA VAL A 74 -23.90 32.17 1.40
C VAL A 74 -25.29 32.85 1.54
N MET A 75 -26.20 32.70 0.58
CA MET A 75 -27.38 33.59 0.46
C MET A 75 -28.72 32.87 0.27
N TRP A 76 -29.00 31.73 0.95
CA TRP A 76 -30.35 31.13 0.82
C TRP A 76 -30.90 30.36 2.04
N PRO A 77 -31.39 31.07 3.08
CA PRO A 77 -32.12 30.45 4.21
C PRO A 77 -33.46 29.78 3.81
N CYS A 78 -33.95 29.97 2.58
CA CYS A 78 -35.34 29.66 2.22
C CYS A 78 -35.63 28.17 1.95
N VAL A 79 -34.61 27.29 1.90
CA VAL A 79 -34.79 25.84 1.60
C VAL A 79 -34.41 24.94 2.79
N GLY A 80 -33.90 25.49 3.90
CA GLY A 80 -33.54 24.70 5.08
C GLY A 80 -32.40 23.70 4.88
N ALA A 81 -31.45 24.01 3.98
CA ALA A 81 -30.25 23.20 3.68
C ALA A 81 -29.01 23.66 4.46
N GLU A 82 -28.04 22.76 4.66
CA GLU A 82 -26.78 23.05 5.37
C GLU A 82 -25.67 23.53 4.39
N GLU A 83 -24.69 24.30 4.90
CA GLU A 83 -23.70 25.04 4.09
C GLU A 83 -22.32 24.34 3.98
N SER A 84 -21.59 24.58 2.89
CA SER A 84 -20.17 24.20 2.74
C SER A 84 -19.34 25.32 2.10
N SER A 85 -18.18 25.64 2.67
CA SER A 85 -17.23 26.63 2.13
C SER A 85 -15.94 25.98 1.63
N ARG A 86 -15.34 26.60 0.59
CA ARG A 86 -14.07 26.19 0.00
C ARG A 86 -12.94 27.13 0.44
N GLN A 87 -11.83 26.57 0.90
CA GLN A 87 -10.56 27.28 1.03
C GLN A 87 -9.65 26.81 -0.12
N ASP A 88 -9.39 27.70 -1.07
CA ASP A 88 -8.39 27.46 -2.11
C ASP A 88 -7.00 27.72 -1.50
N ASP A 89 -6.23 26.66 -1.33
CA ASP A 89 -4.84 26.79 -0.86
C ASP A 89 -3.94 27.28 -1.99
N MET A 90 -3.18 28.33 -1.71
CA MET A 90 -2.31 29.02 -2.66
C MET A 90 -1.23 28.07 -3.23
N GLY A 91 -0.98 28.25 -4.53
CA GLY A 91 0.04 27.60 -5.36
C GLY A 91 1.19 26.92 -4.62
N ASN A 92 1.15 25.59 -4.57
CA ASN A 92 2.32 24.80 -4.22
C ASN A 92 2.53 23.68 -5.25
N ARG A 93 3.71 23.70 -5.90
CA ARG A 93 4.12 22.79 -6.97
C ARG A 93 4.50 21.40 -6.44
N TYR A 94 3.67 20.79 -5.59
CA TYR A 94 3.86 19.44 -5.06
C TYR A 94 2.91 18.47 -5.77
N GLN A 95 3.25 18.12 -7.02
CA GLN A 95 2.41 17.26 -7.85
C GLN A 95 2.69 15.76 -7.64
N VAL A 96 1.62 15.05 -7.23
CA VAL A 96 1.28 13.64 -7.50
C VAL A 96 1.77 12.53 -6.53
N TYR A 97 2.80 12.72 -5.70
CA TYR A 97 3.25 11.63 -4.78
C TYR A 97 2.49 11.53 -3.43
N HIS A 98 1.53 12.41 -3.15
CA HIS A 98 1.13 12.74 -1.77
C HIS A 98 -0.38 12.65 -1.47
N ARG A 99 -1.14 11.80 -2.17
CA ARG A 99 -2.61 11.73 -1.98
C ARG A 99 -2.99 11.43 -0.53
N TYR A 100 -2.31 10.46 0.11
CA TYR A 100 -2.62 10.07 1.49
C TYR A 100 -1.87 10.88 2.55
N SER A 101 -0.67 11.42 2.27
CA SER A 101 0.04 12.27 3.25
C SER A 101 -0.70 13.57 3.54
N GLY A 102 -1.23 14.25 2.51
CA GLY A 102 -2.01 15.47 2.73
C GLY A 102 -3.25 15.20 3.59
N VAL A 103 -3.96 14.11 3.29
CA VAL A 103 -5.14 13.69 4.07
C VAL A 103 -4.75 13.34 5.50
N LYS A 104 -3.67 12.56 5.70
CA LYS A 104 -3.21 12.17 7.04
C LYS A 104 -2.81 13.37 7.89
N GLN A 105 -2.08 14.35 7.33
CA GLN A 105 -1.72 15.59 8.03
C GLN A 105 -2.95 16.38 8.48
N ILE A 106 -3.96 16.50 7.60
CA ILE A 106 -5.23 17.13 7.94
C ILE A 106 -5.92 16.35 9.06
N LEU A 107 -5.98 15.01 8.97
CA LEU A 107 -6.59 14.17 10.01
C LEU A 107 -5.85 14.25 11.35
N GLU A 108 -4.51 14.31 11.34
CA GLU A 108 -3.69 14.51 12.54
C GLU A 108 -3.97 15.86 13.19
N PHE A 109 -3.95 16.94 12.40
CA PHE A 109 -4.31 18.28 12.88
C PHE A 109 -5.73 18.28 13.48
N LEU A 110 -6.71 17.77 12.75
CA LEU A 110 -8.10 17.69 13.20
C LEU A 110 -8.27 16.81 14.45
N SER A 111 -7.42 15.81 14.66
CA SER A 111 -7.45 14.96 15.86
C SER A 111 -7.04 15.70 17.14
N THR A 112 -6.40 16.87 17.03
CA THR A 112 -6.07 17.74 18.17
C THR A 112 -7.19 18.71 18.53
N SER A 113 -8.21 18.84 17.67
CA SER A 113 -9.34 19.72 17.90
C SER A 113 -10.23 19.22 19.04
N SER A 114 -10.72 20.16 19.87
CA SER A 114 -11.72 19.87 20.90
C SER A 114 -13.12 19.61 20.33
N ARG A 115 -13.36 19.94 19.06
CA ARG A 115 -14.63 19.70 18.36
C ARG A 115 -14.53 18.47 17.47
N ARG A 116 -15.59 17.67 17.44
CA ARG A 116 -15.72 16.58 16.47
C ARG A 116 -16.01 17.16 15.08
N ILE A 117 -14.99 17.24 14.25
CA ILE A 117 -15.10 17.68 12.85
C ILE A 117 -15.27 16.43 11.97
N GLY A 118 -16.35 16.36 11.21
CA GLY A 118 -16.59 15.29 10.24
C GLY A 118 -15.67 15.43 9.02
N THR A 119 -15.17 14.31 8.52
CA THR A 119 -14.19 14.28 7.43
C THR A 119 -14.58 13.27 6.36
N VAL A 120 -14.57 13.71 5.10
CA VAL A 120 -14.79 12.86 3.94
C VAL A 120 -13.67 13.07 2.92
N ALA A 121 -13.28 12.02 2.22
CA ALA A 121 -12.41 12.15 1.05
C ALA A 121 -13.25 12.30 -0.22
N ILE A 122 -12.80 13.13 -1.17
CA ILE A 122 -13.45 13.34 -2.47
C ILE A 122 -12.41 13.33 -3.60
N GLY A 123 -12.83 12.92 -4.80
CA GLY A 123 -12.04 13.04 -6.02
C GLY A 123 -11.56 11.71 -6.59
N GLY A 124 -12.17 11.27 -7.69
CA GLY A 124 -11.81 10.02 -8.38
C GLY A 124 -12.11 8.74 -7.59
N ILE A 125 -12.93 8.83 -6.54
CA ILE A 125 -13.33 7.69 -5.72
C ILE A 125 -14.43 6.89 -6.45
N ASN A 126 -14.25 5.58 -6.50
CA ASN A 126 -15.15 4.62 -7.13
C ASN A 126 -15.10 3.28 -6.39
N LEU A 127 -15.85 2.28 -6.85
CA LEU A 127 -15.92 0.97 -6.18
C LEU A 127 -14.57 0.28 -6.06
N GLY A 128 -13.69 0.43 -7.07
CA GLY A 128 -12.38 -0.21 -7.10
C GLY A 128 -11.36 0.38 -6.13
N ASN A 129 -11.59 1.59 -5.59
CA ASN A 129 -10.64 2.24 -4.68
C ASN A 129 -11.24 2.72 -3.35
N ALA A 130 -12.56 2.77 -3.18
CA ALA A 130 -13.23 3.31 -2.00
C ALA A 130 -12.70 2.72 -0.68
N GLN A 131 -12.65 1.39 -0.57
CA GLN A 131 -12.16 0.71 0.64
C GLN A 131 -10.69 1.01 0.91
N ARG A 132 -9.86 1.06 -0.14
CA ARG A 132 -8.43 1.39 -0.05
C ARG A 132 -8.24 2.83 0.44
N VAL A 133 -9.02 3.78 -0.10
CA VAL A 133 -8.97 5.19 0.32
C VAL A 133 -9.31 5.31 1.80
N ILE A 134 -10.36 4.66 2.29
CA ILE A 134 -10.73 4.66 3.71
C ILE A 134 -9.64 4.01 4.57
N TYR A 135 -9.07 2.90 4.09
CA TYR A 135 -8.02 2.17 4.80
C TYR A 135 -6.72 2.97 4.90
N GLN A 136 -6.23 3.57 3.82
CA GLN A 136 -4.95 4.31 3.83
C GLN A 136 -5.10 5.73 4.40
N SER A 137 -6.30 6.32 4.39
CA SER A 137 -6.56 7.65 4.95
C SER A 137 -6.86 7.60 6.45
N GLN A 138 -5.85 7.25 7.25
CA GLN A 138 -5.97 7.24 8.71
C GLN A 138 -4.77 7.92 9.38
N ALA A 139 -5.09 8.81 10.33
CA ALA A 139 -4.17 9.27 11.36
C ALA A 139 -4.29 8.38 12.60
N LEU A 140 -3.35 8.54 13.55
CA LEU A 140 -3.30 7.74 14.78
C LEU A 140 -4.60 7.78 15.59
N ARG A 141 -5.29 8.92 15.59
CA ARG A 141 -6.48 9.18 16.42
C ARG A 141 -7.73 9.57 15.63
N LYS A 142 -7.63 9.68 14.30
CA LYS A 142 -8.76 10.07 13.45
C LYS A 142 -8.63 9.44 12.06
N GLY A 143 -9.71 8.83 11.59
CA GLY A 143 -9.88 8.41 10.20
C GLY A 143 -10.94 9.23 9.49
N LEU A 144 -11.20 8.89 8.23
CA LEU A 144 -12.36 9.41 7.51
C LEU A 144 -13.67 8.93 8.14
N ASP A 145 -14.66 9.81 8.20
CA ASP A 145 -16.03 9.50 8.62
C ASP A 145 -16.87 8.98 7.44
N GLY A 146 -16.36 9.12 6.20
CA GLY A 146 -16.92 8.52 5.00
C GLY A 146 -16.24 8.99 3.72
N ILE A 147 -16.89 8.77 2.58
CA ILE A 147 -16.38 9.15 1.26
C ILE A 147 -17.43 9.93 0.47
N ALA A 148 -16.96 10.90 -0.30
CA ALA A 148 -17.76 11.65 -1.24
C ALA A 148 -17.57 11.15 -2.67
N ILE A 149 -18.68 10.80 -3.30
CA ILE A 149 -18.76 10.19 -4.62
C ILE A 149 -19.51 11.14 -5.57
N VAL A 150 -19.04 11.20 -6.82
CA VAL A 150 -19.70 11.92 -7.92
C VAL A 150 -20.05 10.93 -9.03
N SER A 151 -19.10 10.69 -9.94
CA SER A 151 -19.33 9.96 -11.18
C SER A 151 -19.69 8.48 -10.97
N ALA A 152 -19.18 7.83 -9.91
CA ALA A 152 -19.45 6.40 -9.69
C ALA A 152 -20.93 6.09 -9.41
N VAL A 153 -21.72 7.09 -9.02
CA VAL A 153 -23.18 6.97 -8.88
C VAL A 153 -23.89 7.80 -9.94
N MET A 154 -23.50 9.08 -10.10
CA MET A 154 -24.17 10.00 -11.02
C MET A 154 -24.09 9.52 -12.47
N ALA A 155 -22.98 8.91 -12.91
CA ALA A 155 -22.81 8.40 -14.27
C ALA A 155 -23.24 6.92 -14.45
N ALA A 156 -23.68 6.24 -13.39
CA ALA A 156 -24.05 4.84 -13.47
C ALA A 156 -25.38 4.65 -14.21
N SER A 157 -25.49 3.60 -15.04
CA SER A 157 -26.75 3.23 -15.69
C SER A 157 -27.84 2.81 -14.69
N GLU A 158 -27.43 2.18 -13.57
CA GLU A 158 -28.28 1.80 -12.44
C GLU A 158 -27.83 2.51 -11.13
N PRO A 159 -28.15 3.79 -10.92
CA PRO A 159 -27.69 4.56 -9.75
C PRO A 159 -28.00 3.93 -8.40
N GLN A 160 -29.20 3.37 -8.22
CA GLN A 160 -29.59 2.72 -6.97
C GLN A 160 -28.68 1.53 -6.63
N LYS A 161 -28.39 0.69 -7.62
CA LYS A 161 -27.53 -0.48 -7.47
C LYS A 161 -26.08 -0.08 -7.23
N ALA A 162 -25.58 0.93 -7.95
CA ALA A 162 -24.23 1.47 -7.76
C ALA A 162 -24.04 2.00 -6.33
N ALA A 163 -25.00 2.79 -5.83
CA ALA A 163 -25.00 3.29 -4.46
C ALA A 163 -25.07 2.14 -3.44
N ALA A 164 -25.93 1.14 -3.64
CA ALA A 164 -26.07 0.00 -2.73
C ALA A 164 -24.79 -0.84 -2.62
N ILE A 165 -24.09 -1.06 -3.75
CA ILE A 165 -22.82 -1.77 -3.76
C ILE A 165 -21.75 -0.96 -3.01
N LEU A 166 -21.68 0.35 -3.24
CA LEU A 166 -20.75 1.23 -2.55
C LEU A 166 -21.01 1.29 -1.05
N ALA A 167 -22.26 1.52 -0.63
CA ALA A 167 -22.69 1.57 0.76
C ALA A 167 -22.31 0.28 1.49
N LYS A 168 -22.51 -0.88 0.86
CA LYS A 168 -22.10 -2.17 1.40
C LYS A 168 -20.57 -2.30 1.48
N ALA A 169 -19.85 -1.89 0.44
CA ALA A 169 -18.39 -2.02 0.37
C ALA A 169 -17.67 -1.21 1.47
N ILE A 170 -18.09 0.03 1.71
CA ILE A 170 -17.41 0.93 2.67
C ILE A 170 -17.56 0.51 4.14
N THR A 171 -18.49 -0.39 4.46
CA THR A 171 -18.66 -0.94 5.82
C THR A 171 -17.60 -2.01 6.16
N LYS A 172 -16.81 -2.46 5.19
CA LYS A 172 -15.82 -3.52 5.36
C LYS A 172 -14.43 -3.00 5.01
N ASN A 173 -13.43 -3.47 5.75
CA ASN A 173 -12.04 -3.30 5.35
C ASN A 173 -11.78 -4.01 4.00
N PRO A 174 -10.83 -3.49 3.19
CA PRO A 174 -10.45 -4.18 1.96
C PRO A 174 -9.81 -5.54 2.27
N PRO A 175 -9.86 -6.53 1.37
CA PRO A 175 -9.37 -7.88 1.63
C PRO A 175 -7.89 -7.99 2.02
N PHE A 176 -7.05 -7.08 1.53
CA PHE A 176 -5.62 -7.03 1.87
C PHE A 176 -5.33 -6.34 3.22
N ALA A 177 -6.33 -5.72 3.85
CA ALA A 177 -6.13 -4.96 5.08
C ALA A 177 -5.69 -5.86 6.22
N THR A 178 -4.71 -5.37 6.98
CA THR A 178 -4.27 -5.99 8.22
C THR A 178 -4.31 -4.97 9.33
N MET A 179 -4.90 -5.36 10.46
CA MET A 179 -4.80 -4.57 11.67
C MET A 179 -3.41 -4.77 12.26
N PRO A 180 -2.65 -3.69 12.55
CA PRO A 180 -1.37 -3.83 13.23
C PRO A 180 -1.57 -4.57 14.57
N PRO A 181 -0.70 -5.52 14.92
CA PRO A 181 -0.79 -6.19 16.21
C PRO A 181 -0.58 -5.19 17.35
N GLU A 182 -1.17 -5.46 18.51
CA GLU A 182 -0.86 -4.71 19.72
C GLU A 182 0.64 -4.83 20.04
N LEU A 183 1.25 -3.70 20.42
CA LEU A 183 2.67 -3.68 20.75
C LEU A 183 2.93 -4.50 22.00
N ARG A 184 3.86 -5.45 21.89
CA ARG A 184 4.29 -6.29 23.00
C ARG A 184 5.35 -5.56 23.82
N LYS A 185 5.46 -5.94 25.10
CA LYS A 185 6.56 -5.46 25.96
C LYS A 185 7.92 -5.94 25.47
N ASP A 186 7.98 -7.16 24.94
CA ASP A 186 9.18 -7.78 24.39
C ASP A 186 8.96 -8.18 22.93
N GLU A 187 9.07 -7.20 22.03
CA GLU A 187 9.01 -7.46 20.58
C GLU A 187 10.23 -8.25 20.09
N LEU A 188 11.42 -8.04 20.67
CA LEU A 188 12.64 -8.74 20.26
C LEU A 188 12.53 -10.24 20.52
N GLY A 189 12.16 -10.64 21.75
CA GLY A 189 11.94 -12.03 22.10
C GLY A 189 10.85 -12.67 21.23
N TYR A 190 9.75 -11.96 21.01
CA TYR A 190 8.70 -12.41 20.10
C TYR A 190 9.22 -12.70 18.69
N PHE A 191 9.98 -11.80 18.07
CA PHE A 191 10.52 -12.04 16.73
C PHE A 191 11.50 -13.22 16.70
N LEU A 192 12.41 -13.31 17.68
CA LEU A 192 13.38 -14.42 17.78
C LEU A 192 12.70 -15.77 17.98
N ASP A 193 11.59 -15.81 18.73
CA ASP A 193 10.82 -17.03 18.97
C ASP A 193 10.00 -17.45 17.76
N ASN A 194 9.44 -16.49 17.00
CA ASN A 194 8.41 -16.78 16.00
C ASN A 194 8.91 -16.79 14.54
N ALA A 195 10.04 -16.15 14.23
CA ALA A 195 10.53 -16.09 12.85
C ALA A 195 10.80 -17.49 12.26
N ILE A 196 11.30 -18.42 13.09
CA ILE A 196 11.58 -19.79 12.68
C ILE A 196 10.33 -20.55 12.26
N HIS A 197 9.18 -20.25 12.88
CA HIS A 197 7.90 -20.86 12.52
C HIS A 197 7.41 -20.38 11.16
N THR A 198 7.68 -19.13 10.79
CA THR A 198 7.39 -18.63 9.44
C THR A 198 8.28 -19.30 8.40
N VAL A 199 9.57 -19.49 8.68
CA VAL A 199 10.47 -20.28 7.80
C VAL A 199 9.92 -21.69 7.62
N GLN A 200 9.47 -22.33 8.70
CA GLN A 200 8.90 -23.68 8.64
C GLN A 200 7.66 -23.72 7.74
N LYS A 201 6.72 -22.77 7.90
CA LYS A 201 5.52 -22.67 7.06
C LYS A 201 5.87 -22.55 5.57
N VAL A 202 6.85 -21.73 5.20
CA VAL A 202 7.31 -21.65 3.80
C VAL A 202 7.83 -23.01 3.32
N ALA A 203 8.67 -23.67 4.11
CA ALA A 203 9.26 -24.96 3.76
C ALA A 203 8.25 -26.11 3.67
N THR A 204 7.10 -26.02 4.36
CA THR A 204 6.04 -27.04 4.33
C THR A 204 4.97 -26.76 3.28
N ASP A 205 4.52 -25.51 3.19
CA ASP A 205 3.34 -25.14 2.40
C ASP A 205 3.69 -24.88 0.94
N MET A 206 4.97 -24.64 0.66
CA MET A 206 5.49 -24.36 -0.68
C MET A 206 4.70 -23.28 -1.43
N PRO A 207 4.61 -22.05 -0.88
CA PRO A 207 3.78 -21.00 -1.43
C PRO A 207 4.20 -20.63 -2.86
N LEU A 208 3.20 -20.38 -3.71
CA LEU A 208 3.42 -19.87 -5.07
C LEU A 208 3.82 -18.40 -5.04
N VAL A 209 4.88 -18.04 -5.77
CA VAL A 209 5.32 -16.65 -5.94
C VAL A 209 5.28 -16.27 -7.40
N HIS A 210 4.25 -15.50 -7.77
CA HIS A 210 4.12 -14.88 -9.08
C HIS A 210 5.07 -13.69 -9.17
N SER A 211 6.10 -13.84 -9.98
CA SER A 211 7.19 -12.87 -10.10
C SER A 211 7.19 -12.22 -11.48
N MET A 212 6.77 -10.96 -11.53
CA MET A 212 6.94 -10.09 -12.69
C MET A 212 8.31 -9.42 -12.57
N ILE A 213 9.35 -10.24 -12.71
CA ILE A 213 10.75 -9.87 -12.46
C ILE A 213 11.54 -9.69 -13.76
N ASN A 214 12.63 -8.95 -13.66
CA ASN A 214 13.52 -8.74 -14.80
C ASN A 214 14.23 -10.03 -15.25
N TYR A 215 14.47 -10.13 -16.56
CA TYR A 215 15.09 -11.31 -17.16
C TYR A 215 16.57 -11.52 -16.74
N VAL A 216 17.25 -10.48 -16.25
CA VAL A 216 18.65 -10.55 -15.81
C VAL A 216 18.77 -11.47 -14.59
N VAL A 217 17.78 -11.47 -13.70
CA VAL A 217 17.84 -12.17 -12.40
C VAL A 217 16.85 -13.32 -12.31
N ALA A 218 15.98 -13.53 -13.31
CA ALA A 218 14.91 -14.52 -13.27
C ALA A 218 15.38 -15.94 -12.92
N ASN A 219 16.48 -16.41 -13.54
CA ASN A 219 17.03 -17.73 -13.23
C ASN A 219 17.55 -17.83 -11.78
N PHE A 220 18.27 -16.81 -11.31
CA PHE A 220 18.78 -16.79 -9.94
C PHE A 220 17.63 -16.73 -8.92
N ALA A 221 16.62 -15.90 -9.19
CA ALA A 221 15.42 -15.76 -8.37
C ALA A 221 14.60 -17.06 -8.30
N ALA A 222 14.46 -17.78 -9.43
CA ALA A 222 13.77 -19.07 -9.45
C ALA A 222 14.51 -20.11 -8.59
N ASN A 223 15.83 -20.19 -8.71
CA ASN A 223 16.63 -21.10 -7.89
C ASN A 223 16.53 -20.76 -6.41
N VAL A 224 16.66 -19.48 -6.02
CA VAL A 224 16.49 -19.07 -4.62
C VAL A 224 15.10 -19.42 -4.10
N SER A 225 14.06 -19.16 -4.88
CA SER A 225 12.67 -19.52 -4.53
C SER A 225 12.54 -21.00 -4.17
N LEU A 226 13.11 -21.89 -4.99
CA LEU A 226 13.11 -23.33 -4.73
C LEU A 226 13.90 -23.68 -3.46
N GLN A 227 15.05 -23.05 -3.23
CA GLN A 227 15.88 -23.35 -2.06
C GLN A 227 15.29 -22.88 -0.74
N ILE A 228 14.52 -21.78 -0.72
CA ILE A 228 13.76 -21.39 0.48
C ILE A 228 12.51 -22.24 0.69
N GLY A 229 12.12 -23.05 -0.30
CA GLY A 229 10.96 -23.93 -0.24
C GLY A 229 9.70 -23.32 -0.82
N ALA A 230 9.79 -22.31 -1.68
CA ALA A 230 8.65 -21.73 -2.40
C ALA A 230 8.56 -22.27 -3.85
N SER A 231 7.43 -21.98 -4.52
CA SER A 231 7.19 -22.35 -5.91
C SER A 231 7.19 -21.11 -6.81
N PRO A 232 8.23 -20.86 -7.62
CA PRO A 232 8.30 -19.66 -8.45
C PRO A 232 7.50 -19.81 -9.75
N ILE A 233 6.87 -18.72 -10.19
CA ILE A 233 6.44 -18.55 -11.57
C ILE A 233 6.87 -17.17 -12.11
N MET A 234 7.64 -17.16 -13.19
CA MET A 234 8.23 -15.95 -13.78
C MET A 234 7.40 -15.45 -14.96
N SER A 235 6.15 -15.05 -14.70
CA SER A 235 5.23 -14.58 -15.75
C SER A 235 5.01 -13.06 -15.67
N PRO A 236 5.40 -12.29 -16.71
CA PRO A 236 5.10 -10.86 -16.78
C PRO A 236 3.69 -10.58 -17.32
N TYR A 237 2.88 -11.61 -17.63
CA TYR A 237 1.60 -11.43 -18.29
C TYR A 237 0.47 -11.26 -17.27
N GLY A 238 -0.12 -10.06 -17.22
CA GLY A 238 -1.12 -9.71 -16.21
C GLY A 238 -2.42 -10.53 -16.29
N ALA A 239 -2.73 -11.12 -17.44
CA ALA A 239 -3.95 -11.91 -17.60
C ALA A 239 -3.93 -13.25 -16.87
N GLU A 240 -2.75 -13.80 -16.58
CA GLU A 240 -2.60 -15.05 -15.79
C GLU A 240 -2.80 -14.82 -14.29
N ALA A 241 -2.84 -13.55 -13.85
CA ALA A 241 -2.84 -13.22 -12.43
C ALA A 241 -4.03 -13.80 -11.65
N ASP A 242 -5.21 -13.97 -12.26
CA ASP A 242 -6.37 -14.51 -11.55
C ASP A 242 -6.21 -15.99 -11.20
N ASP A 243 -5.69 -16.79 -12.13
CA ASP A 243 -5.38 -18.21 -11.89
C ASP A 243 -4.29 -18.36 -10.81
N LEU A 244 -3.23 -17.55 -10.90
CA LEU A 244 -2.10 -17.59 -9.97
C LEU A 244 -2.48 -17.10 -8.57
N ALA A 245 -3.27 -16.03 -8.47
CA ALA A 245 -3.77 -15.55 -7.19
C ALA A 245 -4.75 -16.54 -6.54
N ASN A 246 -5.54 -17.26 -7.36
CA ASN A 246 -6.46 -18.30 -6.87
C ASN A 246 -5.72 -19.49 -6.23
N ALA A 247 -4.48 -19.77 -6.62
CA ALA A 247 -3.63 -20.76 -5.98
C ALA A 247 -3.09 -20.31 -4.59
N GLY A 248 -3.49 -19.14 -4.09
CA GLY A 248 -3.10 -18.65 -2.76
C GLY A 248 -1.72 -17.98 -2.71
N GLY A 249 -1.09 -17.74 -3.86
CA GLY A 249 0.26 -17.17 -3.97
C GLY A 249 0.35 -15.68 -3.65
N SER A 250 1.57 -15.14 -3.75
CA SER A 250 1.89 -13.70 -3.64
C SER A 250 2.41 -13.15 -4.98
N LEU A 251 2.29 -11.84 -5.18
CA LEU A 251 2.80 -11.13 -6.37
C LEU A 251 4.04 -10.30 -6.03
N LEU A 252 5.10 -10.46 -6.81
CA LEU A 252 6.23 -9.54 -6.86
C LEU A 252 6.18 -8.75 -8.17
N ILE A 253 6.09 -7.42 -8.06
CA ILE A 253 6.26 -6.48 -9.18
C ILE A 253 7.65 -5.87 -9.07
N ASN A 254 8.55 -6.25 -9.98
CA ASN A 254 9.90 -5.71 -10.05
C ASN A 254 10.08 -4.91 -11.33
N MET A 255 10.49 -3.65 -11.18
CA MET A 255 10.55 -2.71 -12.29
C MET A 255 11.82 -2.82 -13.14
N GLY A 256 12.66 -3.84 -12.97
CA GLY A 256 14.01 -3.87 -13.58
C GLY A 256 14.03 -3.74 -15.11
N THR A 257 13.12 -4.40 -15.83
CA THR A 257 13.07 -4.41 -17.31
C THR A 257 11.70 -3.98 -17.83
N LEU A 258 11.42 -2.68 -17.77
CA LEU A 258 10.18 -2.10 -18.28
C LEU A 258 10.08 -2.18 -19.81
N ASN A 259 8.86 -2.37 -20.29
CA ASN A 259 8.44 -2.26 -21.68
C ASN A 259 7.09 -1.51 -21.77
N ALA A 260 6.58 -1.30 -22.98
CA ALA A 260 5.35 -0.54 -23.22
C ALA A 260 4.10 -1.15 -22.54
N ASP A 261 4.07 -2.47 -22.35
CA ASP A 261 2.94 -3.18 -21.76
C ASP A 261 3.04 -3.34 -20.23
N SER A 262 4.17 -2.94 -19.63
CA SER A 262 4.46 -3.21 -18.22
C SER A 262 3.43 -2.57 -17.30
N GLU A 263 3.04 -1.32 -17.53
CA GLU A 263 2.08 -0.60 -16.69
C GLU A 263 0.73 -1.33 -16.65
N LYS A 264 0.21 -1.68 -17.83
CA LYS A 264 -1.05 -2.41 -17.99
C LYS A 264 -1.01 -3.75 -17.26
N ASN A 265 0.04 -4.54 -17.48
CA ASN A 265 0.17 -5.87 -16.87
C ASN A 265 0.30 -5.79 -15.35
N TYR A 266 1.08 -4.85 -14.82
CA TYR A 266 1.26 -4.64 -13.39
C TYR A 266 -0.04 -4.21 -12.70
N LEU A 267 -0.76 -3.25 -13.28
CA LEU A 267 -2.05 -2.79 -12.75
C LEU A 267 -3.10 -3.90 -12.76
N GLN A 268 -3.17 -4.67 -13.85
CA GLN A 268 -4.09 -5.80 -13.97
C GLN A 268 -3.80 -6.88 -12.92
N ALA A 269 -2.54 -7.27 -12.75
CA ALA A 269 -2.17 -8.27 -11.76
C ALA A 269 -2.43 -7.76 -10.33
N MET A 270 -2.00 -6.54 -10.01
CA MET A 270 -2.20 -5.94 -8.69
C MET A 270 -3.67 -5.84 -8.30
N GLU A 271 -4.55 -5.44 -9.22
CA GLU A 271 -6.00 -5.37 -8.97
C GLU A 271 -6.55 -6.73 -8.50
N VAL A 272 -6.17 -7.81 -9.20
CA VAL A 272 -6.60 -9.17 -8.90
C VAL A 272 -6.10 -9.62 -7.52
N TYR A 273 -4.81 -9.45 -7.24
CA TYR A 273 -4.21 -9.85 -5.96
C TYR A 273 -4.80 -9.06 -4.79
N ASN A 274 -4.96 -7.74 -4.93
CA ASN A 274 -5.59 -6.89 -3.93
C ASN A 274 -7.05 -7.30 -3.67
N ARG A 275 -7.84 -7.56 -4.71
CA ARG A 275 -9.23 -7.99 -4.57
C ARG A 275 -9.37 -9.32 -3.83
N ARG A 276 -8.41 -10.23 -3.98
CA ARG A 276 -8.39 -11.53 -3.30
C ARG A 276 -7.74 -11.48 -1.91
N GLY A 277 -7.09 -10.37 -1.56
CA GLY A 277 -6.34 -10.22 -0.30
C GLY A 277 -5.02 -10.99 -0.30
N ASN A 278 -4.48 -11.29 -1.49
CA ASN A 278 -3.17 -11.90 -1.64
C ASN A 278 -2.09 -10.80 -1.57
N PRO A 279 -0.91 -11.10 -0.98
CA PRO A 279 0.13 -10.09 -0.81
C PRO A 279 0.72 -9.61 -2.14
N VAL A 280 1.03 -8.30 -2.22
CA VAL A 280 1.74 -7.67 -3.33
C VAL A 280 3.00 -6.95 -2.84
N VAL A 281 4.14 -7.26 -3.44
CA VAL A 281 5.45 -6.64 -3.17
C VAL A 281 5.85 -5.75 -4.34
N LEU A 282 6.25 -4.51 -4.05
CA LEU A 282 6.87 -3.60 -5.00
C LEU A 282 8.38 -3.57 -4.80
N ASP A 283 9.12 -3.86 -5.87
CA ASP A 283 10.54 -3.60 -6.01
C ASP A 283 10.76 -2.58 -7.15
N PRO A 284 10.82 -1.28 -6.82
CA PRO A 284 10.81 -0.19 -7.77
C PRO A 284 12.21 0.06 -8.34
N VAL A 285 12.88 -0.99 -8.83
CA VAL A 285 14.28 -0.96 -9.30
C VAL A 285 14.53 0.28 -10.15
N GLY A 286 15.46 1.14 -9.72
CA GLY A 286 15.78 2.40 -10.42
C GLY A 286 14.61 3.39 -10.52
N GLY A 287 13.62 3.33 -9.65
CA GLY A 287 12.38 4.12 -9.67
C GLY A 287 12.61 5.63 -9.75
N GLY A 288 13.73 6.10 -9.21
CA GLY A 288 14.17 7.50 -9.27
C GLY A 288 15.04 7.87 -10.48
N ALA A 289 15.46 6.91 -11.31
CA ALA A 289 16.50 7.13 -12.32
C ALA A 289 16.01 7.87 -13.58
N THR A 290 14.78 7.62 -14.03
CA THR A 290 14.21 8.22 -15.24
C THR A 290 12.76 8.64 -15.04
N ASP A 291 12.28 9.61 -15.83
CA ASP A 291 10.88 10.08 -15.76
C ASP A 291 9.88 8.94 -16.03
N VAL A 292 10.23 8.02 -16.93
CA VAL A 292 9.42 6.82 -17.23
C VAL A 292 9.25 5.96 -15.97
N ARG A 293 10.34 5.69 -15.26
CA ARG A 293 10.29 4.88 -14.02
C ARG A 293 9.56 5.62 -12.90
N GLN A 294 9.78 6.92 -12.76
CA GLN A 294 9.05 7.74 -11.78
C GLN A 294 7.54 7.77 -12.05
N ASN A 295 7.13 7.92 -13.32
CA ASN A 295 5.73 7.92 -13.70
C ASN A 295 5.08 6.55 -13.49
N MET A 296 5.80 5.46 -13.77
CA MET A 296 5.34 4.10 -13.46
C MET A 296 5.12 3.91 -11.95
N VAL A 297 6.08 4.30 -11.10
CA VAL A 297 5.91 4.24 -9.64
C VAL A 297 4.65 5.01 -9.21
N LYS A 298 4.44 6.24 -9.71
CA LYS A 298 3.23 7.02 -9.43
C LYS A 298 1.96 6.29 -9.84
N ALA A 299 1.94 5.71 -11.05
CA ALA A 299 0.80 4.97 -11.58
C ALA A 299 0.46 3.76 -10.71
N LEU A 300 1.48 2.98 -10.31
CA LEU A 300 1.31 1.80 -9.45
C LEU A 300 0.83 2.15 -8.04
N MET A 301 1.46 3.14 -7.39
CA MET A 301 1.04 3.61 -6.06
C MET A 301 -0.38 4.17 -6.08
N ALA A 302 -0.80 4.81 -7.18
CA ALA A 302 -2.18 5.27 -7.36
C ALA A 302 -3.13 4.11 -7.70
N GLY A 303 -2.67 3.08 -8.40
CA GLY A 303 -3.47 1.99 -8.95
C GLY A 303 -3.93 0.96 -7.93
N GLY A 304 -3.10 0.64 -6.94
CA GLY A 304 -3.41 -0.42 -5.97
C GLY A 304 -2.66 -0.31 -4.64
N TYR A 305 -2.62 -1.41 -3.91
CA TYR A 305 -2.02 -1.53 -2.60
C TYR A 305 -0.84 -2.50 -2.64
N PHE A 306 0.23 -2.12 -1.96
CA PHE A 306 1.40 -2.94 -1.73
C PHE A 306 1.51 -3.28 -0.26
N ASP A 307 1.66 -4.57 0.04
CA ASP A 307 1.94 -5.08 1.39
C ASP A 307 3.37 -4.77 1.80
N LEU A 308 4.29 -4.77 0.84
CA LEU A 308 5.70 -4.42 1.03
C LEU A 308 6.19 -3.51 -0.11
N ILE A 309 6.85 -2.42 0.26
CA ILE A 309 7.71 -1.64 -0.64
C ILE A 309 9.16 -1.92 -0.23
N LYS A 310 9.93 -2.55 -1.12
CA LYS A 310 11.33 -2.91 -0.90
C LYS A 310 12.21 -2.11 -1.85
N GLY A 311 13.33 -1.58 -1.38
CA GLY A 311 14.28 -0.88 -2.25
C GLY A 311 15.56 -0.48 -1.51
N ASN A 312 16.56 -0.01 -2.24
CA ASN A 312 17.72 0.64 -1.64
C ASN A 312 17.39 2.08 -1.18
N GLU A 313 18.35 2.75 -0.51
CA GLU A 313 18.17 4.14 -0.03
C GLU A 313 17.67 5.09 -1.13
N GLY A 314 18.24 5.03 -2.33
CA GLY A 314 17.87 5.91 -3.45
C GLY A 314 16.44 5.68 -3.94
N GLU A 315 16.03 4.43 -4.04
CA GLU A 315 14.69 4.02 -4.46
C GLU A 315 13.62 4.38 -3.43
N ILE A 316 13.89 4.10 -2.14
CA ILE A 316 12.99 4.47 -1.06
C ILE A 316 12.87 5.99 -0.96
N LYS A 317 13.97 6.73 -1.12
CA LYS A 317 13.95 8.21 -1.16
C LYS A 317 13.12 8.75 -2.32
N ALA A 318 13.20 8.12 -3.49
CA ALA A 318 12.40 8.48 -4.67
C ALA A 318 10.89 8.26 -4.43
N ILE A 319 10.50 7.14 -3.80
CA ILE A 319 9.09 6.88 -3.41
C ILE A 319 8.63 7.82 -2.29
N TYR A 320 9.53 8.12 -1.35
CA TYR A 320 9.23 8.98 -0.22
C TYR A 320 8.83 10.40 -0.66
N GLY A 321 9.38 10.89 -1.78
CA GLY A 321 9.01 12.17 -2.38
C GLY A 321 9.92 13.34 -1.97
N GLN A 322 11.12 13.07 -1.41
CA GLN A 322 12.16 14.09 -1.32
C GLN A 322 12.78 14.30 -2.70
N SER A 323 13.01 15.57 -3.08
CA SER A 323 13.52 15.97 -4.41
C SER A 323 14.53 14.98 -4.97
N PRO A 324 14.34 14.49 -6.21
CA PRO A 324 15.18 13.44 -6.77
C PRO A 324 16.61 13.97 -6.90
N THR A 325 17.50 13.55 -6.02
CA THR A 325 18.90 13.37 -6.43
C THR A 325 18.85 12.28 -7.49
N ARG A 326 18.98 12.68 -8.76
CA ARG A 326 18.86 11.80 -9.92
C ARG A 326 19.79 10.60 -9.74
N GLN A 327 19.22 9.43 -9.46
CA GLN A 327 20.00 8.20 -9.32
C GLN A 327 20.54 7.84 -10.71
N ILE A 328 21.85 7.65 -10.83
CA ILE A 328 22.49 7.19 -12.07
C ILE A 328 22.61 5.67 -11.97
N GLY A 329 21.82 4.95 -12.76
CA GLY A 329 21.82 3.48 -12.76
C GLY A 329 20.95 2.81 -11.69
N VAL A 330 21.08 1.49 -11.56
CA VAL A 330 20.39 0.65 -10.56
C VAL A 330 21.31 0.26 -9.38
N ASP A 331 22.57 0.67 -9.44
CA ASP A 331 23.55 0.40 -8.39
C ASP A 331 23.22 1.21 -7.12
N SER A 332 23.54 0.63 -5.97
CA SER A 332 23.44 1.34 -4.69
C SER A 332 24.58 2.36 -4.62
N GLY A 333 24.26 3.63 -4.86
CA GLY A 333 25.21 4.73 -4.64
C GLY A 333 25.62 4.86 -3.16
N PRO A 334 26.61 5.71 -2.84
CA PRO A 334 27.01 5.95 -1.46
C PRO A 334 25.82 6.46 -0.63
N SER A 335 25.68 5.89 0.58
CA SER A 335 24.67 6.30 1.55
C SER A 335 24.79 7.80 1.85
N THR A 336 23.73 8.55 1.65
CA THR A 336 23.67 10.00 1.92
C THR A 336 23.04 10.32 3.27
N LEU A 337 22.26 9.39 3.81
CA LEU A 337 21.52 9.56 5.07
C LEU A 337 22.21 8.83 6.23
N GLY A 338 22.13 9.43 7.42
CA GLY A 338 22.50 8.77 8.67
C GLY A 338 21.45 7.74 9.13
N PRO A 339 21.79 6.81 10.04
CA PRO A 339 20.86 5.77 10.50
C PRO A 339 19.53 6.31 11.04
N LYS A 340 19.54 7.41 11.80
CA LYS A 340 18.31 8.03 12.35
C LYS A 340 17.39 8.55 11.25
N GLU A 341 17.94 9.13 10.18
CA GLU A 341 17.17 9.65 9.05
C GLU A 341 16.56 8.50 8.23
N LYS A 342 17.30 7.41 8.04
CA LYS A 342 16.78 6.19 7.39
C LYS A 342 15.61 5.60 8.16
N VAL A 343 15.75 5.48 9.49
CA VAL A 343 14.69 5.00 10.39
C VAL A 343 13.45 5.87 10.29
N ALA A 344 13.60 7.19 10.37
CA ALA A 344 12.48 8.12 10.24
C ALA A 344 11.80 8.00 8.87
N MET A 345 12.57 7.85 7.80
CA MET A 345 12.05 7.72 6.43
C MET A 345 11.24 6.42 6.24
N VAL A 346 11.79 5.26 6.61
CA VAL A 346 11.06 3.98 6.45
C VAL A 346 9.82 3.95 7.32
N GLN A 347 9.89 4.50 8.53
CA GLN A 347 8.77 4.54 9.46
C GLN A 347 7.66 5.46 8.96
N ASP A 348 7.99 6.67 8.51
CA ASP A 348 7.00 7.60 7.97
C ASP A 348 6.37 7.03 6.69
N LEU A 349 7.16 6.49 5.77
CA LEU A 349 6.66 5.88 4.54
C LEU A 349 5.70 4.72 4.82
N ALA A 350 6.11 3.77 5.68
CA ALA A 350 5.28 2.63 6.06
C ALA A 350 3.99 3.07 6.76
N SER A 351 4.07 4.09 7.64
CA SER A 351 2.90 4.65 8.32
C SER A 351 1.99 5.43 7.37
N ARG A 352 2.54 6.06 6.33
CA ARG A 352 1.80 6.85 5.32
C ARG A 352 1.03 5.94 4.38
N GLU A 353 1.68 4.91 3.86
CA GLU A 353 1.09 3.97 2.91
C GLU A 353 0.33 2.82 3.59
N ARG A 354 0.46 2.72 4.92
CA ARG A 354 -0.13 1.68 5.78
C ARG A 354 0.29 0.28 5.32
N ASN A 355 1.59 0.09 5.13
CA ASN A 355 2.22 -1.13 4.65
C ASN A 355 3.59 -1.38 5.31
N ILE A 356 4.33 -2.39 4.82
CA ILE A 356 5.70 -2.64 5.23
C ILE A 356 6.66 -1.92 4.27
N VAL A 357 7.74 -1.36 4.82
CA VAL A 357 8.86 -0.81 4.05
C VAL A 357 10.15 -1.50 4.46
N LEU A 358 10.89 -2.01 3.47
CA LEU A 358 12.23 -2.56 3.63
C LEU A 358 13.24 -1.72 2.83
N MET A 359 14.11 -1.01 3.53
CA MET A 359 15.25 -0.31 2.95
C MET A 359 16.50 -1.18 3.11
N THR A 360 17.05 -1.69 2.00
CA THR A 360 18.24 -2.56 2.06
C THR A 360 19.55 -1.77 2.02
N GLY A 361 20.60 -2.32 2.64
CA GLY A 361 21.96 -1.76 2.66
C GLY A 361 22.92 -2.63 3.47
N PRO A 362 24.06 -2.08 3.96
CA PRO A 362 24.90 -2.78 4.92
C PRO A 362 24.20 -3.04 6.28
N VAL A 363 23.20 -2.21 6.58
CA VAL A 363 22.21 -2.42 7.63
C VAL A 363 20.86 -2.21 6.97
N ASP A 364 20.01 -3.21 7.05
CA ASP A 364 18.65 -3.20 6.53
C ASP A 364 17.71 -2.56 7.55
N PHE A 365 16.82 -1.68 7.08
CA PHE A 365 15.79 -1.05 7.91
C PHE A 365 14.40 -1.49 7.48
N LEU A 366 13.69 -2.15 8.38
CA LEU A 366 12.38 -2.75 8.13
C LEU A 366 11.33 -2.11 9.07
N SER A 367 10.22 -1.60 8.54
CA SER A 367 9.18 -0.95 9.35
C SER A 367 7.76 -1.25 8.87
N ASP A 368 6.81 -1.35 9.81
CA ASP A 368 5.35 -1.32 9.54
C ASP A 368 4.71 0.03 9.88
N GLY A 369 5.55 1.04 10.13
CA GLY A 369 5.16 2.39 10.55
C GLY A 369 4.96 2.56 12.06
N ILE A 370 4.89 1.45 12.81
CA ILE A 370 4.77 1.44 14.28
C ILE A 370 6.01 0.82 14.92
N ARG A 371 6.43 -0.33 14.42
CA ARG A 371 7.63 -1.07 14.80
C ARG A 371 8.68 -0.87 13.72
N THR A 372 9.93 -0.68 14.14
CA THR A 372 11.06 -0.56 13.21
C THR A 372 12.21 -1.42 13.69
N ILE A 373 12.81 -2.15 12.76
CA ILE A 373 13.88 -3.12 13.00
C ILE A 373 15.09 -2.72 12.16
N ALA A 374 16.27 -2.73 12.77
CA ALA A 374 17.54 -2.64 12.07
C ALA A 374 18.21 -4.00 12.07
N ILE A 375 18.52 -4.54 10.89
CA ILE A 375 19.08 -5.88 10.68
C ILE A 375 20.51 -5.73 10.14
N SER A 376 21.46 -6.46 10.71
CA SER A 376 22.90 -6.38 10.42
C SER A 376 23.49 -7.75 10.14
N ASN A 377 22.66 -8.70 9.70
CA ASN A 377 23.15 -9.94 9.11
C ASN A 377 23.62 -9.70 7.67
N GLY A 378 24.20 -10.72 7.06
CA GLY A 378 24.57 -10.72 5.64
C GLY A 378 26.07 -10.62 5.41
N HIS A 379 26.46 -10.47 4.14
CA HIS A 379 27.86 -10.46 3.73
C HIS A 379 28.11 -9.52 2.54
N PRO A 380 29.27 -8.82 2.45
CA PRO A 380 29.58 -7.92 1.33
C PRO A 380 29.51 -8.54 -0.06
N TYR A 381 29.65 -9.86 -0.19
CA TYR A 381 29.47 -10.55 -1.48
C TYR A 381 28.06 -10.41 -2.05
N LEU A 382 27.03 -10.17 -1.22
CA LEU A 382 25.68 -9.89 -1.70
C LEU A 382 25.62 -8.64 -2.59
N GLY A 383 26.48 -7.64 -2.34
CA GLY A 383 26.59 -6.44 -3.17
C GLY A 383 27.46 -6.61 -4.42
N GLN A 384 28.10 -7.77 -4.60
CA GLN A 384 29.01 -8.07 -5.71
C GLN A 384 28.42 -9.09 -6.71
N ILE A 385 27.19 -9.53 -6.48
CA ILE A 385 26.47 -10.42 -7.38
C ILE A 385 25.17 -9.75 -7.83
N THR A 386 24.78 -9.98 -9.08
CA THR A 386 23.57 -9.37 -9.63
C THR A 386 22.31 -9.97 -9.00
N GLY A 387 21.32 -9.13 -8.71
CA GLY A 387 19.97 -9.55 -8.39
C GLY A 387 19.67 -9.94 -6.95
N THR A 388 20.61 -9.87 -6.01
CA THR A 388 20.34 -10.10 -4.58
C THR A 388 19.25 -9.20 -4.03
N GLY A 389 19.30 -7.91 -4.37
CA GLY A 389 18.25 -6.95 -4.04
C GLY A 389 16.88 -7.41 -4.55
N CYS A 390 16.78 -7.81 -5.82
CA CYS A 390 15.53 -8.26 -6.41
C CYS A 390 15.02 -9.58 -5.80
N VAL A 391 15.94 -10.49 -5.49
CA VAL A 391 15.63 -11.78 -4.88
C VAL A 391 15.07 -11.62 -3.46
N ILE A 392 15.56 -10.68 -2.67
CA ILE A 392 14.97 -10.41 -1.35
C ILE A 392 13.49 -10.02 -1.47
N GLY A 393 13.10 -9.31 -2.53
CA GLY A 393 11.68 -9.02 -2.81
C GLY A 393 10.86 -10.30 -3.04
N LEU A 394 11.43 -11.28 -3.76
CA LEU A 394 10.82 -12.60 -3.97
C LEU A 394 10.72 -13.38 -2.67
N VAL A 395 11.80 -13.41 -1.88
CA VAL A 395 11.84 -14.09 -0.59
C VAL A 395 10.78 -13.50 0.33
N ALA A 396 10.70 -12.18 0.44
CA ALA A 396 9.67 -11.51 1.23
C ALA A 396 8.24 -11.85 0.76
N ALA A 397 8.01 -11.92 -0.56
CA ALA A 397 6.72 -12.32 -1.11
C ALA A 397 6.32 -13.74 -0.68
N ALA A 398 7.25 -14.71 -0.75
CA ALA A 398 7.02 -16.09 -0.30
C ALA A 398 6.60 -16.16 1.17
N PHE A 399 7.28 -15.40 2.03
CA PHE A 399 6.97 -15.38 3.47
C PHE A 399 5.64 -14.68 3.76
N LEU A 400 5.33 -13.59 3.05
CA LEU A 400 4.02 -12.92 3.14
C LEU A 400 2.86 -13.82 2.72
N ALA A 401 3.09 -14.76 1.78
CA ALA A 401 2.05 -15.68 1.33
C ALA A 401 1.55 -16.59 2.46
N VAL A 402 2.43 -17.02 3.36
CA VAL A 402 2.14 -17.94 4.49
C VAL A 402 1.90 -17.22 5.83
N GLU A 403 2.34 -15.97 5.96
CA GLU A 403 2.11 -15.14 7.15
C GLU A 403 1.52 -13.78 6.76
N ARG A 404 0.18 -13.77 6.72
CA ARG A 404 -0.61 -12.60 6.31
C ARG A 404 -1.04 -11.73 7.49
N THR A 405 -0.84 -12.17 8.73
CA THR A 405 -1.33 -11.43 9.92
C THR A 405 -0.27 -10.51 10.48
N ASP A 406 0.95 -11.03 10.71
CA ASP A 406 2.11 -10.23 11.12
C ASP A 406 3.09 -10.10 9.95
N LYS A 407 2.74 -9.22 9.01
CA LYS A 407 3.52 -8.98 7.79
C LYS A 407 4.96 -8.53 8.07
N LEU A 408 5.20 -7.84 9.20
CA LEU A 408 6.55 -7.45 9.60
C LEU A 408 7.39 -8.67 9.99
N LEU A 409 6.82 -9.57 10.80
CA LEU A 409 7.45 -10.86 11.13
C LEU A 409 7.73 -11.69 9.87
N ALA A 410 6.79 -11.70 8.93
CA ALA A 410 6.95 -12.42 7.66
C ALA A 410 8.18 -11.95 6.89
N VAL A 411 8.29 -10.63 6.67
CA VAL A 411 9.42 -10.05 5.93
C VAL A 411 10.73 -10.21 6.71
N LEU A 412 10.72 -10.02 8.03
CA LEU A 412 11.89 -10.22 8.88
C LEU A 412 12.43 -11.65 8.77
N ALA A 413 11.57 -12.66 8.88
CA ALA A 413 11.98 -14.06 8.80
C ALA A 413 12.63 -14.41 7.45
N GLY A 414 12.09 -13.87 6.35
CA GLY A 414 12.66 -14.02 5.02
C GLY A 414 14.04 -13.37 4.88
N VAL A 415 14.20 -12.13 5.36
CA VAL A 415 15.49 -11.42 5.35
C VAL A 415 16.52 -12.17 6.19
N LEU A 416 16.17 -12.58 7.41
CA LEU A 416 17.07 -13.33 8.29
C LEU A 416 17.53 -14.64 7.67
N MET A 417 16.62 -15.41 7.06
CA MET A 417 17.00 -16.65 6.37
C MET A 417 18.00 -16.38 5.24
N PHE A 418 17.74 -15.36 4.42
CA PHE A 418 18.59 -15.05 3.28
C PHE A 418 19.98 -14.55 3.71
N GLU A 419 20.03 -13.67 4.70
CA GLU A 419 21.27 -13.07 5.15
C GLU A 419 22.12 -14.00 6.03
N ILE A 420 21.49 -14.85 6.85
CA ILE A 420 22.22 -15.87 7.62
C ILE A 420 22.78 -16.94 6.69
N ALA A 421 22.05 -17.34 5.64
CA ALA A 421 22.58 -18.21 4.60
C ALA A 421 23.79 -17.58 3.88
N ALA A 422 23.75 -16.28 3.61
CA ALA A 422 24.87 -15.55 3.03
C ALA A 422 26.12 -15.55 3.95
N GLU A 423 25.94 -15.35 5.25
CA GLU A 423 27.05 -15.47 6.21
C GLU A 423 27.64 -16.89 6.22
N ASN A 424 26.78 -17.92 6.23
CA ASN A 424 27.24 -19.31 6.21
C ASN A 424 28.00 -19.62 4.92
N ALA A 425 27.48 -19.20 3.77
CA ALA A 425 28.09 -19.43 2.48
C ALA A 425 29.47 -18.78 2.40
N ALA A 426 29.59 -17.51 2.83
CA ALA A 426 30.86 -16.80 2.86
C ALA A 426 31.90 -17.43 3.80
N SER A 427 31.46 -18.15 4.84
CA SER A 427 32.36 -18.84 5.79
C SER A 427 32.91 -20.17 5.27
N LYS A 428 32.44 -20.68 4.12
CA LYS A 428 32.91 -21.95 3.57
C LYS A 428 34.31 -21.84 3.00
N GLU A 429 35.16 -22.82 3.30
CA GLU A 429 36.55 -22.86 2.84
C GLU A 429 36.71 -22.78 1.31
N HIS A 430 35.74 -23.32 0.55
CA HIS A 430 35.76 -23.32 -0.92
C HIS A 430 35.21 -22.04 -1.56
N VAL A 431 34.76 -21.07 -0.75
CA VAL A 431 34.26 -19.78 -1.24
C VAL A 431 35.42 -18.78 -1.26
N HIS A 432 35.85 -18.43 -2.47
CA HIS A 432 37.00 -17.57 -2.74
C HIS A 432 36.62 -16.25 -3.41
N GLY A 433 35.32 -16.01 -3.63
CA GLY A 433 34.81 -14.79 -4.22
C GLY A 433 33.35 -14.90 -4.67
N PRO A 434 32.81 -13.84 -5.31
CA PRO A 434 31.40 -13.78 -5.71
C PRO A 434 30.93 -14.93 -6.59
N GLY A 435 31.80 -15.45 -7.47
CA GLY A 435 31.47 -16.57 -8.36
C GLY A 435 31.22 -17.89 -7.62
N THR A 436 32.09 -18.25 -6.68
CA THR A 436 31.93 -19.46 -5.84
C THR A 436 30.93 -19.27 -4.70
N PHE A 437 30.62 -18.01 -4.35
CA PHE A 437 29.62 -17.66 -3.35
C PHE A 437 28.19 -17.97 -3.80
N VAL A 438 27.81 -17.76 -5.06
CA VAL A 438 26.42 -17.96 -5.53
C VAL A 438 25.93 -19.41 -5.32
N PRO A 439 26.67 -20.45 -5.74
CA PRO A 439 26.27 -21.84 -5.45
C PRO A 439 26.21 -22.13 -3.95
N ALA A 440 27.21 -21.68 -3.18
CA ALA A 440 27.24 -21.89 -1.74
C ALA A 440 26.05 -21.22 -1.02
N LEU A 441 25.60 -20.05 -1.49
CA LEU A 441 24.40 -19.39 -0.97
C LEU A 441 23.15 -20.24 -1.21
N LEU A 442 23.00 -20.81 -2.41
CA LEU A 442 21.87 -21.70 -2.72
C LEU A 442 21.88 -22.94 -1.84
N ASP A 443 23.04 -23.56 -1.65
CA ASP A 443 23.20 -24.74 -0.79
C ASP A 443 22.88 -24.43 0.68
N GLU A 444 23.28 -23.25 1.17
CA GLU A 444 22.98 -22.83 2.54
C GLU A 444 21.51 -22.49 2.76
N LEU A 445 20.84 -21.88 1.78
CA LEU A 445 19.38 -21.69 1.83
C LEU A 445 18.66 -23.03 1.93
N TYR A 446 19.08 -24.00 1.11
CA TYR A 446 18.57 -25.38 1.15
C TYR A 446 18.82 -26.04 2.50
N ALA A 447 20.03 -25.93 3.04
CA ALA A 447 20.39 -26.51 4.33
C ALA A 447 19.55 -25.93 5.48
N LEU A 448 19.36 -24.61 5.53
CA LEU A 448 18.52 -23.95 6.54
C LEU A 448 17.05 -24.37 6.41
N ARG A 449 16.53 -24.46 5.18
CA ARG A 449 15.17 -24.96 4.91
C ARG A 449 14.98 -26.37 5.45
N GLU A 450 15.85 -27.31 5.07
CA GLU A 450 15.71 -28.71 5.46
C GLU A 450 15.94 -28.91 6.97
N ALA A 451 16.88 -28.17 7.58
CA ALA A 451 17.08 -28.19 9.03
C ALA A 451 15.82 -27.72 9.78
N THR A 452 15.20 -26.64 9.32
CA THR A 452 13.95 -26.09 9.91
C THR A 452 12.78 -27.06 9.74
N LYS A 453 12.69 -27.71 8.57
CA LYS A 453 11.66 -28.72 8.28
C LYS A 453 11.81 -29.96 9.17
N ALA A 454 13.04 -30.38 9.43
CA ALA A 454 13.34 -31.54 10.26
C ALA A 454 13.07 -31.29 11.75
N ASP A 455 13.46 -30.12 12.28
CA ASP A 455 13.27 -29.79 13.69
C ASP A 455 13.22 -28.28 13.93
N VAL A 456 12.01 -27.72 13.95
CA VAL A 456 11.76 -26.30 14.23
C VAL A 456 12.20 -25.87 15.65
N LYS A 457 12.37 -26.81 16.58
CA LYS A 457 12.85 -26.50 17.93
C LYS A 457 14.33 -26.11 17.93
N LYS A 458 15.10 -26.52 16.91
CA LYS A 458 16.46 -26.04 16.65
C LYS A 458 16.41 -24.69 15.96
N ASN A 459 16.03 -23.68 16.74
CA ASN A 459 15.86 -22.32 16.29
C ASN A 459 17.23 -21.63 16.07
N TRP A 460 17.85 -21.88 14.93
CA TRP A 460 19.11 -21.26 14.51
C TRP A 460 19.01 -19.73 14.37
N ILE A 461 17.81 -19.16 14.24
CA ILE A 461 17.61 -17.71 14.20
C ILE A 461 18.02 -17.10 15.55
N LYS A 462 17.69 -17.72 16.69
CA LYS A 462 18.08 -17.21 18.02
C LYS A 462 19.58 -17.02 18.18
N ASP A 463 20.36 -17.94 17.62
CA ASP A 463 21.81 -17.96 17.80
C ASP A 463 22.53 -17.04 16.79
N ARG A 464 21.89 -16.74 15.66
CA ARG A 464 22.55 -16.13 14.48
C ARG A 464 21.99 -14.77 14.10
N ALA A 465 20.76 -14.44 14.51
CA ALA A 465 20.12 -13.20 14.16
C ALA A 465 20.82 -12.00 14.81
N LYS A 466 21.11 -11.00 13.99
CA LYS A 466 21.75 -9.73 14.34
C LYS A 466 20.77 -8.63 13.98
N PHE A 467 19.80 -8.38 14.85
CA PHE A 467 18.89 -7.24 14.69
C PHE A 467 18.53 -6.61 16.01
N VAL A 468 18.08 -5.36 15.95
CA VAL A 468 17.53 -4.63 17.09
C VAL A 468 16.15 -4.08 16.76
N VAL A 469 15.24 -4.15 17.71
CA VAL A 469 13.96 -3.43 17.63
C VAL A 469 14.18 -2.02 18.15
N LEU A 470 14.01 -1.03 17.28
CA LEU A 470 14.26 0.36 17.60
C LEU A 470 13.10 0.92 18.41
N LYS A 471 13.42 1.58 19.53
CA LYS A 471 12.43 2.31 20.31
C LYS A 471 11.99 3.52 19.53
N VAL A 472 10.69 3.68 19.35
CA VAL A 472 10.12 4.88 18.75
C VAL A 472 10.21 6.00 19.79
N ASP A 473 11.15 6.93 19.61
CA ASP A 473 11.09 8.24 20.26
C ASP A 473 9.90 8.98 19.65
N ARG A 474 8.68 8.74 20.15
CA ARG A 474 7.53 9.58 19.84
C ARG A 474 7.73 10.91 20.56
N LYS A 475 8.61 11.76 20.05
CA LYS A 475 8.50 13.19 20.35
C LYS A 475 7.12 13.62 19.88
N SER A 476 6.28 13.98 20.83
CA SER A 476 5.15 14.86 20.60
C SER A 476 5.69 16.10 19.88
N ASN A 477 5.52 16.18 18.56
CA ASN A 477 5.65 17.44 17.84
C ASN A 477 4.44 18.30 18.26
N GLY A 478 4.58 18.88 19.44
CA GLY A 478 3.72 19.89 20.01
C GLY A 478 4.64 20.99 20.53
N SER A 479 4.95 21.91 19.63
CA SER A 479 5.42 23.26 19.93
C SER A 479 4.98 24.16 18.80
#